data_AF-A0A098ESC9-F1
#
_entry.id   AF-A0A098ESC9-F1
#
_cell.length_a   1.000
_cell.length_b   1.000
_cell.length_c   1.000
_cell.angle_alpha   90.00
_cell.angle_beta   90.00
_cell.angle_gamma   90.00
#
_symmetry.space_group_name_H-M   'P 1'
#
loop_
_entity.id
_entity.type
_entity.pdbx_description
1 polymer ?
#
loop_
_entity_poly.entity_id
_entity_poly.type
_entity_poly.pdbx_seq_one_letter_code
_entity_poly.pdbx_strand_id
1 'polypeptide(L)' 'MISIGERIKTIRIENFYTQAEFAKLLGISQGTLSDIEKGKCYPSFHTLKSLRSAVNADINKLLDDQS' A
#
# COMPACT_ATOMS: atom_id res chain seq x y z
N MET A 1 4.95 -7.52 14.65
CA MET A 1 4.98 -6.18 14.03
C MET A 1 4.50 -6.31 12.59
N ILE A 2 3.43 -5.61 12.21
CA ILE A 2 2.90 -5.67 10.83
C ILE A 2 3.78 -4.78 9.94
N SER A 3 4.36 -5.34 8.89
CA SER A 3 5.20 -4.58 7.95
C SER A 3 4.36 -3.59 7.15
N ILE A 4 5.00 -2.54 6.62
CA ILE A 4 4.32 -1.58 5.76
C ILE A 4 3.71 -2.25 4.51
N GLY A 5 4.36 -3.29 3.99
CA GLY A 5 3.85 -4.09 2.88
C GLY A 5 2.55 -4.81 3.22
N GLU A 6 2.47 -5.44 4.40
CA GLU A 6 1.25 -6.08 4.88
C GLU A 6 0.13 -5.06 5.13
N ARG A 7 0.43 -3.86 5.64
CA ARG A 7 -0.57 -2.78 5.77
C ARG A 7 -1.16 -2.35 4.43
N ILE A 8 -0.29 -2.16 3.42
CA ILE A 8 -0.70 -1.79 2.07
C ILE A 8 -1.61 -2.86 1.46
N LYS A 9 -1.26 -4.14 1.66
CA LYS A 9 -2.07 -5.30 1.24
C LYS A 9 -3.43 -5.32 1.93
N THR A 10 -3.48 -5.08 3.24
CA THR A 10 -4.75 -5.01 3.99
C THR A 10 -5.65 -3.91 3.45
N ILE A 11 -5.13 -2.70 3.28
CA ILE A 11 -5.86 -1.57 2.71
C ILE A 11 -6.43 -1.93 1.33
N ARG A 12 -5.61 -2.56 0.47
CA ARG A 12 -6.06 -3.00 -0.85
C ARG A 12 -7.24 -3.97 -0.78
N ILE A 13 -7.15 -4.98 0.08
CA ILE A 13 -8.17 -6.03 0.22
C ILE A 13 -9.46 -5.47 0.85
N GLU A 14 -9.35 -4.61 1.87
CA GLU A 14 -10.49 -3.94 2.51
C GLU A 14 -11.27 -3.05 1.54
N ASN A 15 -10.61 -2.56 0.48
CA ASN A 15 -11.23 -1.75 -0.57
C ASN A 15 -11.56 -2.57 -1.84
N PHE A 16 -11.50 -3.90 -1.76
CA PHE A 16 -11.87 -4.84 -2.82
C PHE A 16 -11.11 -4.66 -4.15
N TYR A 17 -9.88 -4.14 -4.10
CA TYR A 17 -9.05 -4.01 -5.29
C TYR A 17 -8.20 -5.25 -5.57
N THR A 18 -8.09 -5.62 -6.84
CA THR A 18 -7.01 -6.50 -7.31
C THR A 18 -5.66 -5.78 -7.23
N GLN A 19 -4.56 -6.54 -7.25
CA GLN A 19 -3.22 -5.91 -7.31
C GLN A 19 -3.04 -5.06 -8.57
N ALA A 20 -3.65 -5.43 -9.70
CA ALA A 20 -3.55 -4.67 -10.94
C ALA A 20 -4.27 -3.31 -10.84
N GLU A 21 -5.50 -3.30 -10.32
CA GLU A 21 -6.28 -2.07 -10.14
C GLU A 21 -5.63 -1.12 -9.14
N PHE A 22 -5.17 -1.67 -8.02
CA PHE A 22 -4.53 -0.86 -6.99
C PHE A 22 -3.18 -0.31 -7.44
N ALA A 23 -2.37 -1.11 -8.16
CA ALA A 23 -1.11 -0.63 -8.73
C ALA A 23 -1.35 0.51 -9.72
N LYS A 24 -2.37 0.39 -10.58
CA LYS A 24 -2.80 1.45 -11.50
C LYS A 24 -3.19 2.73 -10.75
N LEU A 25 -3.95 2.60 -9.66
CA LEU A 25 -4.34 3.72 -8.80
C LEU A 25 -3.14 4.41 -8.15
N LEU A 26 -2.10 3.65 -7.80
CA LEU A 26 -0.87 4.14 -7.19
C LEU A 26 0.18 4.64 -8.20
N GLY A 27 -0.07 4.50 -9.51
CA GLY A 27 0.87 4.87 -10.56
C GLY A 27 2.12 3.99 -10.64
N ILE A 28 2.01 2.72 -10.23
CA ILE A 28 3.12 1.74 -10.25
C ILE A 28 2.74 0.47 -11.02
N SER A 29 3.72 -0.39 -11.29
CA SER A 29 3.43 -1.71 -11.89
C SER A 29 2.84 -2.68 -10.87
N GLN A 30 2.05 -3.65 -11.35
CA GLN A 30 1.51 -4.72 -10.49
C GLN A 30 2.64 -5.55 -9.83
N GLY A 31 3.75 -5.78 -10.53
CA GLY A 31 4.92 -6.45 -9.98
C GLY A 31 5.53 -5.67 -8.81
N THR A 32 5.71 -4.36 -8.98
CA THR A 32 6.18 -3.46 -7.92
C THR A 32 5.28 -3.52 -6.69
N LEU A 33 3.96 -3.49 -6.87
CA LEU A 33 3.01 -3.65 -5.77
C LEU A 33 3.16 -5.03 -5.09
N SER A 34 3.32 -6.10 -5.88
CA SER A 34 3.51 -7.46 -5.35
C SER A 34 4.77 -7.56 -4.48
N ASP A 35 5.88 -6.96 -4.91
CA ASP A 35 7.13 -6.93 -4.15
C ASP A 35 7.01 -6.09 -2.89
N ILE A 36 6.29 -4.97 -2.94
CA ILE A 36 5.97 -4.16 -1.75
C ILE A 36 5.16 -4.97 -0.74
N GLU A 37 4.07 -5.61 -1.17
CA GLU A 37 3.18 -6.39 -0.28
C GLU A 37 3.90 -7.60 0.34
N LYS A 38 4.92 -8.14 -0.33
CA LYS A 38 5.77 -9.24 0.17
C LYS A 38 6.95 -8.74 1.02
N GLY A 39 7.12 -7.43 1.19
CA GLY A 39 8.25 -6.83 1.92
C GLY A 39 9.60 -6.96 1.21
N LYS A 40 9.61 -7.25 -0.10
CA LYS A 40 10.84 -7.31 -0.92
C LYS A 40 11.34 -5.94 -1.36
N CYS A 41 10.43 -4.95 -1.38
CA CYS A 41 10.74 -3.58 -1.76
C CYS A 41 9.99 -2.61 -0.84
N TYR A 42 10.60 -1.48 -0.54
CA TYR A 42 9.92 -0.40 0.18
C TYR A 42 9.15 0.49 -0.81
N PRO A 43 7.92 0.92 -0.46
CA PRO A 43 7.20 1.88 -1.28
C PRO A 43 7.95 3.21 -1.33
N SER A 44 7.95 3.85 -2.49
CA SER A 44 8.52 5.20 -2.62
C SER A 44 7.65 6.24 -1.89
N PHE A 45 8.22 7.41 -1.60
CA PHE A 45 7.44 8.54 -1.09
C PHE A 45 6.25 8.91 -2.00
N HIS A 46 6.44 8.82 -3.33
CA HIS A 46 5.37 9.05 -4.30
C HIS A 46 4.25 8.02 -4.14
N THR A 47 4.59 6.73 -4.02
CA THR A 47 3.63 5.64 -3.79
C THR A 47 2.84 5.86 -2.50
N LEU A 48 3.51 6.24 -1.40
CA LEU A 48 2.86 6.55 -0.13
C LEU A 48 1.90 7.74 -0.23
N LYS A 49 2.30 8.79 -0.97
CA LYS A 49 1.44 9.96 -1.23
C LYS A 49 0.22 9.57 -2.06
N SER A 50 0.40 8.81 -3.14
CA SER A 50 -0.70 8.30 -3.97
C SER A 50 -1.64 7.44 -3.15
N LEU A 51 -1.11 6.61 -2.25
CA LEU A 51 -1.92 5.77 -1.38
C LEU A 51 -2.76 6.59 -0.41
N ARG A 52 -2.19 7.63 0.21
CA ARG A 52 -2.95 8.59 1.04
C ARG A 52 -4.12 9.20 0.26
N SER A 53 -3.92 9.58 -1.00
CA SER A 53 -4.95 10.17 -1.84
C SER A 53 -5.98 9.17 -2.36
N ALA A 54 -5.54 7.94 -2.64
CA ALA A 54 -6.33 6.91 -3.31
C ALA A 54 -7.43 6.33 -2.43
N VAL A 55 -7.15 6.12 -1.15
CA VAL A 55 -8.01 5.28 -0.32
C VAL A 55 -8.77 6.07 0.74
N ASN A 56 -8.59 7.40 0.79
CA ASN A 56 -8.98 8.26 1.93
C ASN A 56 -8.66 7.60 3.29
N ALA A 57 -7.69 6.69 3.28
CA ALA A 57 -7.35 5.86 4.41
C ALA A 57 -6.61 6.77 5.36
N ASP A 58 -7.10 6.79 6.59
CA ASP A 58 -6.45 7.51 7.65
C ASP A 58 -4.97 7.09 7.68
N ILE A 59 -4.09 8.02 7.33
CA ILE A 59 -2.65 7.75 7.17
C ILE A 59 -2.07 7.18 8.47
N ASN A 60 -2.74 7.46 9.59
CA ASN A 60 -2.43 6.91 10.90
C ASN A 60 -2.45 5.38 10.88
N LYS A 61 -3.41 4.71 10.19
CA LYS A 61 -3.38 3.24 10.05
C LYS A 61 -2.14 2.71 9.31
N LEU A 62 -1.56 3.52 8.41
CA LEU A 62 -0.40 3.14 7.61
C LEU A 62 0.90 3.28 8.41
N LEU A 63 0.93 4.23 9.34
CA LEU A 63 2.08 4.58 10.17
C LEU A 63 1.96 4.15 11.63
N ASP A 64 0.87 3.44 12.01
CA ASP A 64 0.60 3.04 13.40
C ASP A 64 1.61 1.98 13.87
N ASP A 65 2.83 2.43 14.12
CA ASP A 65 3.85 1.70 14.84
C ASP A 65 3.36 1.66 16.29
N GLN A 66 2.58 0.63 16.61
CA GLN A 66 2.20 0.33 18.00
C GLN A 66 3.50 0.03 18.75
N SER A 67 4.05 1.09 19.35
CA SER A 67 5.00 1.01 20.46
C SER A 67 4.27 0.55 21.71
#